data_AF-A0A7W8E1F0-F1
#
_entry.id   AF-A0A7W8E1F0-F1
#
_cell.length_a   1.000
_cell.length_b   1.000
_cell.length_c   1.000
_cell.angle_alpha   90.00
_cell.angle_beta   90.00
_cell.angle_gamma   90.00
#
_symmetry.space_group_name_H-M   'P 1'
#
loop_
_entity.id
_entity.type
_entity.pdbx_description
1 polymer ?
#
loop_
_entity_poly.entity_id
_entity_poly.type
_entity_poly.pdbx_seq_one_letter_code
_entity_poly.pdbx_strand_id
1 'polypeptide(L)' 'MGDEFDAPFTRLDWTGRDRFDLQWHRHTGTWYRLHRDLSLEPALKTIETDGILHPH' A
#
# COMPACT_ATOMS: atom_id res chain seq x y z
N MET A 1 -20.85 12.65 9.16
CA MET A 1 -20.75 11.90 7.89
C MET A 1 -19.33 12.09 7.40
N GLY A 2 -18.45 11.13 7.68
CA GLY A 2 -17.00 11.26 7.44
C GLY A 2 -16.21 9.96 7.57
N ASP A 3 -16.84 8.86 7.98
CA ASP A 3 -16.19 7.56 8.15
C ASP A 3 -15.72 6.90 6.83
N GLU A 4 -16.21 7.34 5.66
CA GLU A 4 -15.79 6.77 4.36
C GLU A 4 -14.34 7.14 3.96
N PHE A 5 -13.72 8.12 4.62
CA PHE A 5 -12.34 8.55 4.35
C PHE A 5 -11.31 8.02 5.36
N ASP A 6 -11.74 7.27 6.38
CA ASP A 6 -10.87 6.70 7.41
C ASP A 6 -10.44 5.25 7.08
N ALA A 7 -10.88 4.71 5.93
CA ALA A 7 -10.53 3.36 5.52
C ALA A 7 -9.03 3.26 5.16
N PRO A 8 -8.32 2.21 5.62
CA PRO A 8 -6.93 2.01 5.23
C PRO A 8 -6.83 1.75 3.72
N PHE A 9 -5.80 2.30 3.09
CA PHE A 9 -5.53 2.06 1.67
C PHE A 9 -4.03 1.95 1.41
N THR A 10 -3.70 1.30 0.30
CA THR A 10 -2.31 1.08 -0.12
C THR A 10 -1.83 2.17 -1.07
N ARG A 11 -0.53 2.46 -1.02
CA ARG A 11 0.19 3.31 -1.97
C ARG A 11 1.34 2.53 -2.57
N LEU A 12 1.39 2.50 -3.90
CA LEU A 12 2.54 2.07 -4.68
C LEU A 12 3.48 3.28 -4.87
N ASP A 13 4.68 3.22 -4.31
CA ASP A 13 5.65 4.32 -4.33
C ASP A 13 6.82 3.97 -5.26
N TRP A 14 7.08 4.80 -6.27
CA TRP A 14 8.17 4.58 -7.21
C TRP A 14 9.49 5.09 -6.64
N THR A 15 10.46 4.20 -6.46
CA THR A 15 11.77 4.52 -5.83
C THR A 15 12.93 4.46 -6.81
N GLY A 16 12.73 3.93 -8.02
CA GLY A 16 13.75 3.84 -9.05
C GLY A 16 13.33 2.93 -10.20
N ARG A 17 14.23 2.72 -11.17
CA ARG A 17 13.94 1.90 -12.36
C ARG A 17 13.46 0.51 -11.95
N ASP A 18 12.19 0.23 -12.22
CA ASP A 18 11.49 -1.01 -11.84
C ASP A 18 11.63 -1.36 -10.35
N ARG A 19 11.56 -0.35 -9.49
CA ARG A 19 11.59 -0.50 -8.03
C ARG A 19 10.47 0.31 -7.40
N PHE A 20 9.71 -0.40 -6.58
CA PHE A 20 8.53 0.12 -5.92
C PHE A 20 8.47 -0.34 -4.47
N ASP A 21 8.07 0.58 -3.59
CA ASP A 21 7.76 0.30 -2.20
C ASP A 21 6.22 0.29 -2.03
N LEU A 22 5.71 -0.60 -1.18
CA LEU A 22 4.30 -0.61 -0.80
C LEU A 22 4.13 -0.01 0.59
N GLN A 23 3.27 1.00 0.67
CA GLN A 23 2.97 1.71 1.90
C GLN A 23 1.50 1.58 2.23
N TRP A 24 1.20 1.29 3.48
CA TRP A 24 -0.13 1.12 4.02
C TRP A 24 -0.47 2.33 4.91
N HIS A 25 -1.56 3.01 4.59
CA HIS A 25 -2.10 4.07 5.44
C HIS A 25 -3.05 3.45 6.45
N ARG A 26 -2.76 3.63 7.74
CA ARG A 26 -3.69 3.25 8.80
C ARG A 26 -4.68 4.40 9.03
N HIS A 27 -5.91 4.06 9.40
CA HIS A 27 -6.96 4.99 9.82
C HIS A 27 -6.48 6.04 10.86
N THR A 28 -5.44 5.71 11.65
CA THR A 28 -4.80 6.65 12.58
C THR A 28 -3.94 7.74 11.92
N GLY A 29 -3.92 7.87 10.59
CA GLY A 29 -3.13 8.85 9.86
C GLY A 29 -1.66 8.47 9.61
N THR A 30 -1.26 7.25 10.01
CA THR A 30 0.13 6.80 9.96
C THR A 30 0.39 5.98 8.71
N TRP A 31 1.51 6.27 8.04
CA TRP A 31 2.02 5.45 6.93
C TRP A 31 3.03 4.43 7.41
N TYR A 32 2.83 3.17 7.03
CA TYR A 32 3.77 2.09 7.28
C TYR A 32 4.27 1.53 5.96
N ARG A 33 5.58 1.38 5.82
CA ARG A 33 6.18 0.73 4.65
C ARG A 33 6.26 -0.78 4.92
N LEU A 34 5.51 -1.56 4.16
CA LEU A 34 5.41 -3.01 4.37
C LEU A 34 6.31 -3.79 3.41
N HIS A 35 6.43 -3.33 2.16
CA HIS A 35 7.25 -3.97 1.14
C HIS A 35 8.19 -2.96 0.49
N ARG A 36 9.37 -3.42 0.05
CA ARG A 36 10.42 -2.57 -0.52
C ARG A 36 11.03 -3.17 -1.77
N ASP A 37 11.49 -2.30 -2.67
CA ASP A 37 12.27 -2.65 -3.86
C ASP A 37 11.65 -3.75 -4.73
N LEU A 38 10.31 -3.81 -4.79
CA LEU A 38 9.59 -4.74 -5.68
C LEU A 38 9.62 -4.22 -7.12
N SER A 39 9.72 -5.11 -8.10
CA SER A 39 9.34 -4.76 -9.47
C SER A 39 7.82 -4.61 -9.60
N LEU A 40 7.36 -4.00 -10.68
CA LEU A 40 5.94 -3.64 -10.82
C LEU A 40 5.01 -4.85 -10.69
N GLU A 41 5.31 -5.95 -11.39
CA GLU A 41 4.47 -7.16 -11.38
C GLU A 41 4.32 -7.79 -9.98
N PRO A 42 5.41 -8.08 -9.23
CA PRO A 42 5.32 -8.48 -7.83
C PRO A 42 4.57 -7.49 -6.95
N ALA A 43 4.77 -6.18 -7.13
CA ALA A 43 4.10 -5.17 -6.33
C ALA A 43 2.57 -5.22 -6.50
N LEU A 44 2.11 -5.33 -7.75
CA LEU A 44 0.68 -5.47 -8.05
C LEU A 44 0.11 -6.77 -7.48
N LYS A 45 0.82 -7.89 -7.67
CA LYS A 45 0.39 -9.18 -7.12
C LYS A 45 0.30 -9.16 -5.59
N THR A 46 1.23 -8.48 -4.91
CA THR A 46 1.19 -8.30 -3.46
C THR A 46 -0.02 -7.46 -3.07
N ILE A 47 -0.32 -6.38 -3.78
CA ILE A 47 -1.54 -5.59 -3.56
C ILE A 47 -2.79 -6.46 -3.70
N GLU A 48 -2.87 -7.36 -4.68
CA GLU A 48 -4.04 -8.22 -4.88
C GLU A 48 -4.21 -9.29 -3.79
N THR A 49 -3.11 -9.79 -3.22
CA THR A 49 -3.11 -10.99 -2.37
C THR A 49 -2.94 -10.71 -0.88
N ASP A 50 -2.35 -9.58 -0.51
CA ASP A 50 -2.11 -9.19 0.88
C ASP A 50 -3.29 -8.37 1.42
N GLY A 51 -4.21 -9.05 2.13
CA GLY A 51 -5.41 -8.43 2.68
C GLY A 51 -5.16 -7.30 3.69
N ILE A 52 -3.94 -7.14 4.22
CA ILE A 52 -3.57 -5.96 5.04
C ILE A 52 -3.63 -4.67 4.21
N LEU A 53 -3.37 -4.78 2.90
CA LEU A 53 -3.35 -3.64 1.97
C LEU A 53 -4.75 -3.24 1.50
N HIS A 54 -5.79 -3.96 1.93
CA HIS A 54 -7.17 -3.69 1.53
C HIS A 54 -7.91 -2.90 2.62
N PRO A 55 -8.84 -2.01 2.22
CA PRO A 55 -9.82 -1.49 3.16
C PRO A 55 -10.68 -2.64 3.72
N HIS A 56 -11.01 -2.56 5.00
CA HIS A 56 -11.94 -3.49 5.66
C HIS A 56 -13.39 -3.08 5.48
#